data_AF-X1FB35-F1
#
_entry.id   AF-X1FB35-F1
#
_cell.length_a   1.000
_cell.length_b   1.000
_cell.length_c   1.000
_cell.angle_alpha   90.00
_cell.angle_beta   90.00
_cell.angle_gamma   90.00
#
_symmetry.space_group_name_H-M   'P 1'
#
loop_
_entity.id
_entity.type
_entity.pdbx_description
1 polymer ?
#
loop_
_entity_poly.entity_id
_entity_poly.type
_entity_poly.pdbx_seq_one_letter_code
_entity_poly.pdbx_strand_id
1 'polypeptide(L)'
;SNPSQPLPGPGIMPSMILCMYCRMPINGTPPVSEEEGELVYWEGDKETILEPARELNFCSNRCAWQYRMSTHKQMGMTGKQAREHLIKFHSLTEPGKR
;
A
#
# COMPACT_ATOMS: atom_id res chain seq x y z
N SER A 1 4.79 -31.12 44.16
CA SER A 1 4.76 -29.66 43.93
C SER A 1 5.33 -29.37 42.57
N ASN A 2 4.50 -28.99 41.61
CA ASN A 2 4.93 -28.68 40.25
C ASN A 2 4.87 -27.14 40.11
N PRO A 3 5.95 -26.42 39.80
CA PRO A 3 5.89 -24.97 39.71
C PRO A 3 5.16 -24.59 38.42
N SER A 4 4.00 -23.95 38.58
CA SER A 4 3.23 -23.35 37.51
C SER A 4 4.11 -22.42 36.68
N GLN A 5 4.33 -22.78 35.42
CA GLN A 5 4.87 -21.83 34.45
C GLN A 5 3.86 -20.70 34.27
N PRO A 6 4.30 -19.43 34.22
CA PRO A 6 3.41 -18.33 33.90
C PRO A 6 2.90 -18.51 32.46
N LEU A 7 1.59 -18.40 32.27
CA LEU A 7 0.98 -18.28 30.95
C LEU A 7 1.60 -17.08 30.24
N PRO A 8 1.95 -17.17 28.94
CA PRO A 8 2.39 -16.01 28.18
C PRO A 8 1.28 -14.96 28.26
N GLY A 9 1.63 -13.76 28.71
CA GLY A 9 0.71 -12.62 28.73
C GLY A 9 0.15 -12.35 27.33
N PRO A 10 -0.90 -11.52 27.20
CA PRO A 10 -1.45 -11.17 25.89
C PRO A 10 -0.35 -10.48 25.09
N GLY A 11 0.34 -11.27 24.26
CA GLY A 11 1.28 -10.75 23.27
C GLY A 11 0.49 -9.78 22.42
N ILE A 12 0.98 -8.56 22.31
CA ILE A 12 0.53 -7.64 21.27
C ILE A 12 0.78 -8.39 19.97
N MET A 13 -0.26 -9.01 19.41
CA MET A 13 -0.21 -9.58 18.08
C MET A 13 0.19 -8.40 17.19
N PRO A 14 1.35 -8.45 16.49
CA PRO A 14 1.67 -7.38 15.56
C PRO A 14 0.48 -7.26 14.61
N SER A 15 -0.04 -6.05 14.47
CA SER A 15 -1.15 -5.76 13.56
C SER A 15 -0.85 -6.41 12.23
N MET A 16 -1.66 -7.39 11.83
CA MET A 16 -1.40 -8.16 10.63
C MET A 16 -1.61 -7.24 9.43
N ILE A 17 -0.52 -6.73 8.86
CA ILE A 17 -0.56 -5.89 7.67
C ILE A 17 -0.90 -6.78 6.48
N LEU A 18 -1.95 -6.44 5.73
CA LEU A 18 -2.32 -7.16 4.52
C LEU A 18 -1.82 -6.41 3.29
N CYS A 19 -1.30 -7.14 2.32
CA CYS A 19 -0.98 -6.58 1.01
C CYS A 19 -2.26 -6.01 0.37
N MET A 20 -2.22 -4.72 -0.03
CA MET A 20 -3.37 -4.04 -0.60
C MET A 20 -3.85 -4.67 -1.91
N TYR A 21 -2.93 -5.29 -2.67
CA TYR A 21 -3.27 -5.94 -3.93
C TYR A 21 -3.76 -7.39 -3.75
N CYS A 22 -2.94 -8.28 -3.17
CA CYS A 22 -3.23 -9.71 -3.13
C CYS A 22 -3.86 -10.20 -1.83
N ARG A 23 -4.04 -9.32 -0.83
CA ARG A 23 -4.61 -9.62 0.50
C ARG A 23 -3.82 -10.65 1.33
N MET A 24 -2.63 -11.06 0.88
CA MET A 24 -1.75 -11.92 1.66
C MET A 24 -1.18 -11.16 2.87
N PRO A 25 -1.02 -11.83 4.03
CA PRO A 25 -0.32 -11.26 5.17
C PRO A 25 1.11 -10.86 4.82
N ILE A 26 1.54 -9.71 5.32
CA ILE A 26 2.91 -9.23 5.31
C ILE A 26 3.49 -9.49 6.70
N ASN A 27 4.53 -10.31 6.76
CA ASN A 27 5.23 -10.57 8.01
C ASN A 27 6.32 -9.52 8.20
N GLY A 28 6.27 -8.75 9.28
CA GLY A 28 7.21 -7.68 9.57
C GLY A 28 6.97 -6.42 8.73
N THR A 29 8.03 -5.70 8.38
CA THR A 29 7.93 -4.43 7.64
C THR A 29 7.55 -4.67 6.18
N PRO A 30 6.57 -3.94 5.64
CA PRO A 30 6.22 -3.98 4.22
C PRO A 30 7.42 -3.67 3.31
N PRO A 31 7.72 -4.53 2.33
CA PRO A 31 8.77 -4.26 1.35
C PRO A 31 8.53 -3.00 0.52
N VAL A 32 7.26 -2.62 0.36
CA VAL A 32 6.83 -1.39 -0.29
C VAL A 32 5.70 -0.80 0.57
N SER A 33 5.92 0.41 1.08
CA SER A 33 4.90 1.25 1.70
C SER A 33 4.83 2.56 0.92
N GLU A 34 3.61 3.00 0.62
CA GLU A 34 3.32 4.24 -0.09
C GLU A 34 2.20 4.99 0.64
N GLU A 35 2.21 6.31 0.59
CA GLU A 35 1.12 7.13 1.10
C GLU A 35 0.18 7.52 -0.05
N GLU A 36 -1.13 7.53 0.21
CA GLU A 36 -2.12 8.02 -0.74
C GLU A 36 -3.03 9.05 -0.08
N GLY A 37 -3.06 10.25 -0.66
CA GLY A 37 -4.00 11.31 -0.26
C GLY A 37 -5.39 10.99 -0.80
N GLU A 38 -6.37 10.86 0.09
CA GLU A 38 -7.75 10.56 -0.33
C GLU A 38 -8.70 11.76 -0.20
N LEU A 39 -8.28 12.85 0.43
CA LEU A 39 -9.20 13.92 0.80
C LEU A 39 -8.65 15.30 0.49
N VAL A 40 -9.23 15.89 -0.56
CA VAL A 40 -9.15 17.32 -0.84
C VAL A 40 -10.53 17.89 -0.56
N TYR A 41 -10.61 18.89 0.32
CA TYR A 41 -11.82 19.69 0.45
C TYR A 41 -11.54 21.14 0.06
N TRP A 42 -12.59 21.78 -0.46
CA TRP A 42 -12.56 23.16 -0.92
C TRP A 42 -13.28 24.04 0.08
N GLU A 43 -12.61 25.12 0.53
CA GLU A 43 -13.20 26.18 1.33
C GLU A 43 -13.13 27.49 0.53
N GLY A 44 -14.21 27.77 -0.22
CA GLY A 44 -14.18 28.83 -1.25
C GLY A 44 -13.16 28.49 -2.34
N ASP A 45 -12.23 29.40 -2.61
CA ASP A 45 -11.16 29.21 -3.60
C ASP A 45 -9.93 28.48 -3.03
N LYS A 46 -9.96 28.09 -1.76
CA LYS A 46 -8.81 27.45 -1.10
C LYS A 46 -8.94 25.94 -1.13
N GLU A 47 -7.99 25.29 -1.79
CA GLU A 47 -7.76 23.85 -1.72
C GLU A 47 -7.06 23.50 -0.40
N THR A 48 -7.64 22.59 0.40
CA THR A 48 -6.97 22.02 1.57
C THR A 48 -6.76 20.52 1.36
N ILE A 49 -5.48 20.13 1.30
CA ILE A 49 -5.05 18.73 1.27
C ILE A 49 -4.99 18.28 2.72
N LEU A 50 -5.87 17.34 3.10
CA LEU A 50 -5.72 16.65 4.38
C LEU A 50 -4.51 15.71 4.28
N GLU A 51 -3.73 15.60 5.36
CA GLU A 51 -2.60 14.67 5.46
C GLU A 51 -2.91 13.29 4.87
N PRO A 52 -1.91 12.55 4.36
CA PRO A 52 -2.14 11.29 3.66
C PRO A 52 -3.10 10.39 4.43
N ALA A 53 -4.27 10.18 3.82
CA ALA A 53 -5.42 9.58 4.48
C ALA A 53 -5.26 8.07 4.69
N ARG A 54 -4.40 7.43 3.89
CA ARG A 54 -4.11 5.99 4.01
C ARG A 54 -2.66 5.63 3.65
N GLU A 55 -2.13 4.67 4.40
CA GLU A 55 -0.91 3.94 4.04
C GLU A 55 -1.26 2.72 3.19
N LEU A 56 -0.58 2.57 2.06
CA LEU A 56 -0.69 1.43 1.14
C LEU A 56 0.51 0.51 1.32
N ASN A 57 0.24 -0.70 1.80
CA ASN A 57 1.28 -1.69 2.04
C ASN A 57 1.23 -2.81 0.98
N PHE A 58 2.37 -3.14 0.39
CA PHE A 58 2.47 -4.22 -0.61
C PHE A 58 3.55 -5.23 -0.25
N CYS A 59 3.25 -6.50 -0.48
CA CYS A 59 4.21 -7.59 -0.25
C CYS A 59 5.30 -7.69 -1.34
N SER A 60 5.24 -6.87 -2.40
CA SER A 60 6.24 -6.82 -3.47
C SER A 60 6.03 -5.62 -4.40
N ASN A 61 7.09 -5.20 -5.10
CA ASN A 61 7.02 -4.23 -6.21
C ASN A 61 6.02 -4.64 -7.30
N ARG A 62 5.85 -5.94 -7.53
CA ARG A 62 4.86 -6.47 -8.48
C ARG A 62 3.43 -6.16 -8.04
N CYS A 63 3.13 -6.33 -6.75
CA CYS A 63 1.81 -6.02 -6.20
C CYS A 63 1.54 -4.51 -6.24
N ALA A 64 2.52 -3.68 -5.90
CA ALA A 64 2.43 -2.23 -6.02
C ALA A 64 2.15 -1.80 -7.48
N TRP A 65 2.92 -2.36 -8.44
CA TRP A 65 2.71 -2.12 -9.87
C TRP A 65 1.31 -2.50 -10.34
N GLN A 66 0.83 -3.70 -9.99
CA GLN A 66 -0.48 -4.16 -10.43
C GLN A 66 -1.63 -3.33 -9.84
N TYR A 67 -1.52 -2.94 -8.57
CA TYR A 67 -2.46 -2.05 -7.92
C TYR A 67 -2.50 -0.69 -8.64
N ARG A 68 -1.35 -0.01 -8.75
CA ARG A 68 -1.28 1.32 -9.36
C ARG A 68 -1.66 1.30 -10.84
N MET A 69 -1.32 0.25 -11.60
CA MET A 69 -1.76 0.08 -12.98
C MET A 69 -3.29 0.03 -13.10
N SER A 70 -3.96 -0.67 -12.19
CA SER A 70 -5.42 -0.75 -12.16
C SER A 70 -6.02 0.61 -11.81
N THR A 71 -5.51 1.28 -10.78
CA THR A 71 -5.99 2.60 -10.33
C THR A 71 -5.86 3.65 -11.43
N HIS A 72 -4.70 3.76 -12.08
CA HIS A 72 -4.50 4.76 -13.16
C HIS A 72 -5.38 4.48 -14.38
N LYS A 73 -5.65 3.21 -14.71
CA LYS A 73 -6.60 2.86 -15.77
C LYS A 73 -8.03 3.27 -15.41
N GLN A 74 -8.44 3.10 -14.15
CA GLN A 74 -9.74 3.58 -13.66
C GLN A 74 -9.86 5.10 -13.72
N MET A 75 -8.74 5.82 -13.56
CA MET A 75 -8.64 7.27 -13.76
C MET A 75 -8.58 7.69 -15.25
N GLY A 76 -8.75 6.75 -16.19
CA GLY A 76 -8.81 7.03 -17.62
C GLY A 76 -7.46 7.03 -18.35
N MET A 77 -6.35 6.68 -17.68
CA MET A 77 -5.07 6.57 -18.36
C MET A 77 -5.01 5.33 -19.25
N THR A 78 -4.47 5.48 -20.46
CA THR A 78 -4.15 4.32 -21.30
C THR A 78 -3.08 3.45 -20.63
N GLY A 79 -2.99 2.18 -21.00
CA GLY A 79 -1.96 1.28 -20.47
C GLY A 79 -0.53 1.80 -20.69
N LYS A 80 -0.27 2.51 -21.81
CA LYS A 80 1.04 3.12 -22.07
C LYS A 80 1.32 4.27 -21.10
N GLN A 81 0.38 5.22 -20.98
CA GLN A 81 0.52 6.36 -20.08
C GLN A 81 0.71 5.92 -18.63
N ALA A 82 -0.10 4.94 -18.18
CA ALA A 82 0.02 4.41 -16.83
C ALA A 82 1.42 3.80 -16.60
N ARG A 83 1.96 2.98 -17.52
CA ARG A 83 3.32 2.41 -17.38
C ARG A 83 4.39 3.49 -17.27
N GLU A 84 4.37 4.48 -18.17
CA GLU A 84 5.31 5.60 -18.15
C GLU A 84 5.21 6.39 -16.84
N HIS A 85 3.99 6.60 -16.33
CA HIS A 85 3.75 7.26 -15.06
C HIS A 85 4.32 6.47 -13.87
N LEU A 86 4.09 5.15 -13.81
CA LEU A 86 4.61 4.30 -12.73
C LEU A 86 6.14 4.28 -12.68
N ILE A 87 6.80 4.23 -13.83
CA ILE A 87 8.27 4.27 -13.90
C ILE A 87 8.79 5.63 -13.45
N LYS A 88 8.18 6.72 -13.93
CA LYS A 88 8.70 8.08 -13.72
C LYS A 88 8.41 8.63 -12.33
N PHE A 89 7.22 8.37 -11.79
CA PHE A 89 6.73 9.02 -10.56
C PHE A 89 6.68 8.07 -9.36
N HIS A 90 6.55 6.77 -9.59
CA HIS A 90 6.56 5.77 -8.51
C HIS A 90 7.86 4.96 -8.44
N SER A 91 8.82 5.21 -9.35
CA SER A 91 10.08 4.44 -9.46
C SER A 91 9.88 2.92 -9.55
N LEU A 92 8.70 2.49 -10.02
CA LEU A 92 8.39 1.07 -10.14
C LEU A 92 8.91 0.53 -11.47
N THR A 93 9.38 -0.72 -11.46
CA THR A 93 9.84 -1.40 -12.68
C THR A 93 8.73 -2.30 -13.23
N GLU A 94 8.60 -2.36 -14.55
CA GLU A 94 7.63 -3.27 -15.17
C GLU A 94 7.99 -4.73 -14.83
N PRO A 95 7.03 -5.52 -14.31
CA PRO A 95 7.28 -6.92 -14.05
C PRO A 95 7.53 -7.67 -15.37
N GLY A 96 8.62 -8.44 -15.43
CA GLY A 96 8.96 -9.26 -16.59
C GLY A 96 7.87 -10.28 -16.94
N LYS A 97 7.90 -10.77 -18.19
CA LYS A 97 7.05 -11.88 -18.64
C LYS A 97 7.42 -13.15 -17.86
N ARG A 98 6.41 -13.95 -17.53
CA ARG A 98 6.59 -15.31 -17.00
C ARG A 98 6.84 -16.28 -18.15
#